data_AF-A0A3T0L258-F1
#
_entry.id   AF-A0A3T0L258-F1
#
_cell.length_a   1.000
_cell.length_b   1.000
_cell.length_c   1.000
_cell.angle_alpha   90.00
_cell.angle_beta   90.00
_cell.angle_gamma   90.00
#
_symmetry.space_group_name_H-M   'P 1'
#
loop_
_entity.id
_entity.type
_entity.pdbx_description
1 polymer ?
#
loop_
_entity_poly.entity_id
_entity_poly.type
_entity_poly.pdbx_seq_one_letter_code
_entity_poly.pdbx_strand_id
1 'polypeptide(L)'
;MMEDKLLDEIEQAKENFNKLLDKIAKDIKRHNKIMLNADKRQRKEYDELQEKLKEVLKLQQAQKELIDAFIKLIAETIDAKSRYTGGHCRRVPEIAIRLAEEASKSDKFEFKIENEEQKREISIAAWLHDCGKIVIPEYVMDKAVKLETIYNRIHEIRMRFEVVYRDLEIEALKRKLKGENPEEVDLWFSEETEKLKEEFEFIARMNIGNDFVDDKDIEKLKKIANREWLRYFDDTIGLSEDEKSRISEEELKVKLPVKEKLLSDKKRHIVKRSKEDIEDFKKHGVKMEIPENLYNYGEVYNLSIKKGTLTKEEIFKIQEHAVRTIKMLERLPFPDDLKNVPLYAGAHHETLDGTGYPRKLKNGEIPIPARIMAIADIFEALTADDRPYKTPKKLSDAVRILSEMAKENKIDKDLFLLFLTSGAYLDYAKKYLKPEQIDEVDVKYYEEMFGE
;
A
#
# COMPACT_ATOMS: atom_id res chain seq x y z
N MET A 1 17.87 88.56 -73.06
CA MET A 1 17.73 87.18 -73.60
C MET A 1 18.38 86.11 -72.73
N MET A 2 19.45 86.38 -71.95
CA MET A 2 20.08 85.37 -71.08
C MET A 2 19.43 85.29 -69.68
N GLU A 3 18.88 86.40 -69.16
CA GLU A 3 18.20 86.45 -67.85
C GLU A 3 16.83 85.76 -67.84
N ASP A 4 15.99 85.92 -68.87
CA ASP A 4 14.67 85.24 -68.95
C ASP A 4 14.80 83.73 -69.00
N LYS A 5 15.84 83.20 -69.66
CA LYS A 5 16.08 81.76 -69.78
C LYS A 5 16.50 81.13 -68.45
N LEU A 6 17.23 81.89 -67.63
CA LEU A 6 17.67 81.45 -66.29
C LEU A 6 16.49 81.48 -65.30
N LEU A 7 15.59 82.45 -65.44
CA LEU A 7 14.35 82.53 -64.68
C LEU A 7 13.41 81.37 -65.00
N ASP A 8 13.21 81.04 -66.28
CA ASP A 8 12.42 79.87 -66.70
C ASP A 8 13.02 78.55 -66.19
N GLU A 9 14.35 78.38 -66.25
CA GLU A 9 15.03 77.18 -65.73
C GLU A 9 14.89 77.06 -64.20
N ILE A 10 14.94 78.18 -63.46
CA ILE A 10 14.72 78.20 -62.01
C ILE A 10 13.25 77.90 -61.67
N GLU A 11 12.30 78.43 -62.43
CA GLU A 11 10.88 78.13 -62.25
C GLU A 11 10.57 76.66 -62.55
N GLN A 12 11.13 76.12 -63.62
CA GLN A 12 10.97 74.72 -63.99
C GLN A 12 11.65 73.78 -62.98
N ALA A 13 12.81 74.16 -62.45
CA ALA A 13 13.48 73.44 -61.38
C ALA A 13 12.65 73.48 -60.07
N LYS A 14 12.06 74.63 -59.73
CA LYS A 14 11.12 74.76 -58.60
C LYS A 14 9.88 73.89 -58.78
N GLU A 15 9.31 73.86 -59.98
CA GLU A 15 8.12 73.08 -60.27
C GLU A 15 8.41 71.57 -60.20
N ASN A 16 9.57 71.14 -60.70
CA ASN A 16 10.04 69.76 -60.60
C ASN A 16 10.36 69.37 -59.15
N PHE A 17 10.95 70.28 -58.37
CA PHE A 17 11.20 70.09 -56.95
C PHE A 17 9.90 69.95 -56.16
N ASN A 18 8.90 70.79 -56.43
CA ASN A 18 7.57 70.69 -55.82
C ASN A 18 6.87 69.37 -56.19
N LYS A 19 6.95 68.92 -57.45
CA LYS A 19 6.42 67.61 -57.88
C LYS A 19 7.12 66.45 -57.18
N LEU A 20 8.43 66.55 -56.94
CA LEU A 20 9.19 65.54 -56.21
C LEU A 20 8.81 65.50 -54.73
N LEU A 21 8.66 66.66 -54.08
CA LEU A 21 8.19 66.75 -52.69
C LEU A 21 6.80 66.15 -52.52
N ASP A 22 5.87 66.43 -53.45
CA ASP A 22 4.51 65.88 -53.43
C ASP A 22 4.49 64.36 -53.58
N LYS A 23 5.39 63.82 -54.41
CA LYS A 23 5.56 62.38 -54.59
C LYS A 23 6.11 61.72 -53.32
N ILE A 24 7.16 62.28 -52.73
CA ILE A 24 7.75 61.79 -51.47
C ILE A 24 6.72 61.86 -50.33
N ALA A 25 5.95 62.94 -50.23
CA ALA A 25 4.90 63.07 -49.22
C ALA A 25 3.81 61.99 -49.37
N LYS A 26 3.39 61.69 -50.61
CA LYS A 26 2.44 60.60 -50.89
C LYS A 26 3.01 59.23 -50.53
N ASP A 27 4.28 58.97 -50.86
CA ASP A 27 4.94 57.70 -50.55
C ASP A 27 5.10 57.51 -49.03
N ILE A 28 5.50 58.54 -48.28
CA ILE A 28 5.55 58.51 -46.80
C ILE A 28 4.16 58.22 -46.23
N LYS A 29 3.12 58.88 -46.74
CA LYS A 29 1.74 58.68 -46.25
C LYS A 29 1.24 57.26 -46.53
N ARG A 30 1.60 56.69 -47.68
CA ARG A 30 1.31 55.29 -48.05
C ARG A 30 2.09 54.32 -47.17
N HIS A 31 3.38 54.56 -46.92
CA HIS A 31 4.21 53.74 -46.05
C HIS A 31 3.71 53.75 -44.60
N ASN A 32 3.36 54.93 -44.07
CA ASN A 32 2.76 55.07 -42.73
C ASN A 32 1.44 54.30 -42.62
N LYS A 33 0.59 54.32 -43.66
CA LYS A 33 -0.66 53.54 -43.68
C LYS A 33 -0.41 52.04 -43.69
N ILE A 34 0.61 51.57 -44.41
CA ILE A 34 1.01 50.16 -44.44
C ILE A 34 1.54 49.73 -43.07
N MET A 35 2.44 50.50 -42.45
CA MET A 35 2.93 50.23 -41.09
C MET A 35 1.80 50.19 -40.06
N LEU A 36 0.87 51.15 -40.10
CA LEU A 36 -0.26 51.20 -39.17
C LEU A 36 -1.17 49.97 -39.30
N ASN A 37 -1.40 49.49 -40.53
CA ASN A 37 -2.20 48.29 -40.77
C ASN A 37 -1.47 47.01 -40.36
N ALA A 38 -0.14 46.95 -40.52
CA ALA A 38 0.68 45.85 -40.04
C ALA A 38 0.67 45.76 -38.50
N ASP A 39 0.80 46.89 -37.80
CA ASP A 39 0.70 46.95 -36.33
C ASP A 39 -0.68 46.50 -35.83
N LYS A 40 -1.76 46.95 -36.49
CA LYS A 40 -3.13 46.49 -36.19
C LYS A 40 -3.31 44.99 -36.39
N ARG A 41 -2.71 44.42 -37.44
CA ARG A 41 -2.77 42.97 -37.71
C ARG A 41 -1.98 42.18 -36.68
N GLN A 42 -0.77 42.63 -36.32
CA GLN A 42 0.04 42.00 -35.27
C GLN A 42 -0.64 42.05 -33.91
N ARG A 43 -1.29 43.17 -33.54
CA ARG A 43 -2.10 43.25 -32.32
C ARG A 43 -3.25 42.24 -32.33
N LYS A 44 -3.97 42.13 -33.44
CA LYS A 44 -5.05 41.14 -33.57
C LYS A 44 -4.54 39.71 -33.46
N GLU A 45 -3.44 39.38 -34.13
CA GLU A 45 -2.81 38.05 -34.03
C GLU A 45 -2.31 37.77 -32.59
N TYR A 46 -1.76 38.78 -31.90
CA TYR A 46 -1.38 38.68 -30.49
C TYR A 46 -2.58 38.44 -29.58
N ASP A 47 -3.68 39.17 -29.76
CA ASP A 47 -4.91 39.01 -28.98
C ASP A 47 -5.52 37.61 -29.20
N GLU A 48 -5.57 37.13 -30.44
CA GLU A 48 -6.00 35.76 -30.78
C GLU A 48 -5.09 34.70 -30.14
N LEU A 49 -3.77 34.93 -30.08
CA LEU A 49 -2.82 34.02 -29.44
C LEU A 49 -2.99 34.01 -27.91
N GLN A 50 -3.27 35.16 -27.31
CA GLN A 50 -3.57 35.28 -25.88
C GLN A 50 -4.88 34.59 -25.51
N GLU A 51 -5.91 34.67 -26.35
CA GLU A 51 -7.16 33.91 -26.14
C GLU A 51 -6.91 32.40 -26.22
N LYS A 52 -6.19 31.93 -27.24
CA LYS A 52 -5.82 30.50 -27.35
C LYS A 52 -4.99 30.03 -26.17
N LEU A 53 -4.05 30.84 -25.68
CA LEU A 53 -3.25 30.50 -24.49
C LEU A 53 -4.14 30.36 -23.25
N LYS A 54 -5.11 31.26 -23.05
CA LYS A 54 -6.09 31.15 -21.95
C LYS A 54 -6.92 29.88 -22.05
N GLU A 55 -7.36 29.51 -23.25
CA GLU A 55 -8.10 28.26 -23.47
C GLU A 55 -7.25 27.03 -23.16
N VAL A 56 -5.99 27.00 -23.62
CA VAL A 56 -5.05 25.91 -23.34
C VAL A 56 -4.80 25.77 -21.84
N LEU A 57 -4.55 26.88 -21.13
CA LEU A 57 -4.37 26.87 -19.68
C LEU A 57 -5.62 26.37 -18.94
N LYS A 58 -6.82 26.76 -19.41
CA LYS A 58 -8.08 26.29 -18.84
C LYS A 58 -8.28 24.78 -19.07
N LEU A 59 -7.94 24.28 -20.26
CA LEU A 59 -8.00 22.84 -20.57
C LEU A 59 -6.98 22.05 -19.74
N GLN A 60 -5.76 22.57 -19.57
CA GLN A 60 -4.74 21.96 -18.72
C GLN A 60 -5.20 21.89 -17.26
N GLN A 61 -5.80 22.96 -16.74
CA GLN A 61 -6.34 22.99 -15.39
C GLN A 61 -7.48 21.97 -15.21
N ALA A 62 -8.44 21.94 -16.15
CA ALA A 62 -9.54 20.97 -16.11
C ALA A 62 -9.03 19.50 -16.20
N GLN A 63 -7.98 19.25 -16.98
CA GLN A 63 -7.34 17.94 -17.06
C GLN A 63 -6.65 17.56 -15.74
N LYS A 64 -5.94 18.49 -15.09
CA LYS A 64 -5.33 18.27 -13.76
C LYS A 64 -6.38 17.93 -12.71
N GLU A 65 -7.47 18.70 -12.67
CA GLU A 65 -8.59 18.46 -11.75
C GLU A 65 -9.24 17.09 -11.97
N LEU A 66 -9.44 16.68 -13.22
CA LEU A 66 -9.97 15.36 -13.55
C LEU A 66 -9.02 14.23 -13.13
N ILE A 67 -7.72 14.38 -13.37
CA ILE A 67 -6.71 13.40 -12.95
C ILE A 67 -6.68 13.28 -11.42
N ASP A 68 -6.70 14.41 -10.70
CA ASP A 68 -6.68 14.41 -9.24
C ASP A 68 -7.96 13.78 -8.66
N ALA A 69 -9.12 14.03 -9.28
CA ALA A 69 -10.37 13.38 -8.91
C ALA A 69 -10.31 11.86 -9.16
N PHE A 70 -9.70 11.42 -10.27
CA PHE A 70 -9.54 10.01 -10.58
C PHE A 70 -8.56 9.30 -9.64
N ILE A 71 -7.46 9.95 -9.28
CA ILE A 71 -6.49 9.47 -8.28
C ILE A 71 -7.19 9.25 -6.94
N LYS A 72 -7.94 10.25 -6.46
CA LYS A 72 -8.71 10.15 -5.21
C LYS A 72 -9.74 9.03 -5.27
N LEU A 73 -10.48 8.91 -6.38
CA LEU A 73 -11.46 7.85 -6.59
C LEU A 73 -10.81 6.46 -6.49
N ILE A 74 -9.69 6.23 -7.18
CA ILE A 74 -8.98 4.94 -7.14
C ILE A 74 -8.46 4.66 -5.73
N ALA A 75 -7.79 5.64 -5.12
CA ALA A 75 -7.25 5.50 -3.78
C ALA A 75 -8.35 5.11 -2.78
N GLU A 76 -9.47 5.86 -2.77
CA GLU A 76 -10.63 5.58 -1.92
C GLU A 76 -11.27 4.22 -2.20
N THR A 77 -11.31 3.79 -3.47
CA THR A 77 -11.87 2.48 -3.83
C THR A 77 -11.00 1.34 -3.33
N ILE A 78 -9.67 1.49 -3.38
CA ILE A 78 -8.73 0.50 -2.86
C ILE A 78 -8.80 0.47 -1.32
N ASP A 79 -8.88 1.64 -0.70
CA ASP A 79 -9.07 1.84 0.74
C ASP A 79 -10.35 1.16 1.24
N ALA A 80 -11.44 1.23 0.47
CA ALA A 80 -12.73 0.64 0.81
C ALA A 80 -12.78 -0.89 0.64
N LYS A 81 -11.84 -1.48 -0.11
CA LYS A 81 -11.75 -2.95 -0.29
C LYS A 81 -11.35 -3.64 1.01
N SER A 82 -10.48 -3.01 1.79
CA SER A 82 -10.18 -3.44 3.15
C SER A 82 -11.29 -2.91 4.06
N ARG A 83 -11.84 -3.78 4.91
CA ARG A 83 -12.98 -3.42 5.77
C ARG A 83 -12.66 -2.31 6.78
N TYR A 84 -11.37 -1.94 6.93
CA TYR A 84 -10.80 -1.30 8.13
C TYR A 84 -9.92 -0.09 7.87
N THR A 85 -10.02 0.49 6.68
CA THR A 85 -9.19 1.63 6.27
C THR A 85 -10.04 2.81 5.82
N GLY A 86 -11.29 2.93 6.27
CA GLY A 86 -12.22 3.96 5.82
C GLY A 86 -11.69 5.38 6.03
N GLY A 87 -11.16 5.98 4.96
CA GLY A 87 -10.65 7.36 4.95
C GLY A 87 -9.17 7.50 5.29
N HIS A 88 -8.45 6.38 5.49
CA HIS A 88 -6.99 6.36 5.70
C HIS A 88 -6.27 7.06 4.54
N CYS A 89 -6.61 6.71 3.30
CA CYS A 89 -6.04 7.33 2.11
C CYS A 89 -6.34 8.84 2.01
N ARG A 90 -7.37 9.35 2.70
CA ARG A 90 -7.66 10.79 2.77
C ARG A 90 -6.87 11.50 3.86
N ARG A 91 -6.63 10.80 4.98
CA ARG A 91 -6.02 11.34 6.21
C ARG A 91 -4.50 11.41 6.13
N VAL A 92 -3.84 10.38 5.60
CA VAL A 92 -2.38 10.36 5.44
C VAL A 92 -1.85 11.55 4.63
N PRO A 93 -2.43 11.93 3.47
CA PRO A 93 -2.00 13.11 2.74
C PRO A 93 -2.09 14.41 3.53
N GLU A 94 -3.08 14.58 4.40
CA GLU A 94 -3.18 15.81 5.22
C GLU A 94 -2.03 15.91 6.21
N ILE A 95 -1.71 14.82 6.90
CA ILE A 95 -0.59 14.76 7.84
C ILE A 95 0.73 14.99 7.09
N ALA A 96 0.92 14.29 5.97
CA ALA A 96 2.15 14.36 5.18
C ALA A 96 2.39 15.76 4.61
N ILE A 97 1.36 16.41 4.05
CA ILE A 97 1.49 17.77 3.51
C ILE A 97 1.76 18.78 4.62
N ARG A 98 1.06 18.68 5.77
CA ARG A 98 1.32 19.57 6.91
C ARG A 98 2.77 19.45 7.39
N LEU A 99 3.26 18.22 7.56
CA LEU A 99 4.64 17.99 7.99
C LEU A 99 5.65 18.44 6.92
N ALA A 100 5.36 18.28 5.63
CA ALA A 100 6.20 18.76 4.54
C ALA A 100 6.28 20.30 4.49
N GLU A 101 5.17 21.01 4.70
CA GLU A 101 5.16 22.47 4.80
C GLU A 101 6.03 22.96 5.96
N GLU A 102 5.95 22.31 7.13
CA GLU A 102 6.77 22.66 8.28
C GLU A 102 8.25 22.31 8.06
N ALA A 103 8.54 21.18 7.41
CA ALA A 103 9.90 20.80 7.05
C ALA A 103 10.52 21.79 6.07
N SER A 104 9.73 22.27 5.11
CA SER A 104 10.16 23.28 4.13
C SER A 104 10.46 24.66 4.74
N LYS A 105 9.88 24.99 5.89
CA LYS A 105 10.16 26.25 6.61
C LYS A 105 11.40 26.17 7.48
N SER A 106 11.84 24.95 7.83
CA SER A 106 12.98 24.72 8.70
C SER A 106 14.27 24.67 7.90
N ASP A 107 15.31 25.36 8.38
CA ASP A 107 16.65 25.30 7.79
C ASP A 107 17.41 24.00 8.12
N LYS A 108 16.82 23.11 8.95
CA LYS A 108 17.43 21.84 9.36
C LYS A 108 17.39 20.78 8.27
N PHE A 109 16.43 20.85 7.35
CA PHE A 109 16.22 19.86 6.31
C PHE A 109 16.69 20.41 4.96
N GLU A 110 17.43 19.60 4.20
CA GLU A 110 17.75 19.89 2.79
C GLU A 110 16.52 19.59 1.90
N PHE A 111 15.42 20.29 2.19
CA PHE A 111 14.13 20.13 1.52
C PHE A 111 13.36 21.44 1.54
N LYS A 112 12.93 21.91 0.38
CA LYS A 112 12.04 23.07 0.23
C LYS A 112 10.97 22.79 -0.81
N ILE A 113 9.76 23.22 -0.52
CA ILE A 113 8.64 23.26 -1.46
C ILE A 113 8.71 24.63 -2.15
N GLU A 114 9.18 24.64 -3.39
CA GLU A 114 9.39 25.84 -4.19
C GLU A 114 8.11 26.30 -4.90
N ASN A 115 7.19 25.38 -5.18
CA ASN A 115 5.98 25.65 -5.94
C ASN A 115 4.85 24.65 -5.60
N GLU A 116 3.64 24.98 -6.06
CA GLU A 116 2.45 24.15 -5.86
C GLU A 116 2.53 22.78 -6.56
N GLU A 117 3.32 22.63 -7.62
CA GLU A 117 3.47 21.32 -8.29
C GLU A 117 4.28 20.34 -7.43
N GLN A 118 5.32 20.79 -6.74
CA GLN A 118 6.05 19.93 -5.78
C GLN A 118 5.16 19.51 -4.62
N LYS A 119 4.32 20.43 -4.12
CA LYS A 119 3.30 20.10 -3.11
C LYS A 119 2.31 19.06 -3.63
N ARG A 120 1.87 19.22 -4.88
CA ARG A 120 0.97 18.28 -5.57
C ARG A 120 1.64 16.91 -5.78
N GLU A 121 2.93 16.85 -6.11
CA GLU A 121 3.70 15.61 -6.23
C GLU A 121 3.67 14.80 -4.93
N ILE A 122 3.93 15.45 -3.79
CA ILE A 122 3.89 14.82 -2.47
C ILE A 122 2.46 14.36 -2.14
N SER A 123 1.46 15.18 -2.45
CA SER A 123 0.06 14.84 -2.20
C SER A 123 -0.37 13.61 -3.01
N ILE A 124 -0.08 13.58 -4.30
CA ILE A 124 -0.42 12.44 -5.18
C ILE A 124 0.30 11.17 -4.71
N ALA A 125 1.57 11.27 -4.33
CA ALA A 125 2.30 10.14 -3.80
C ALA A 125 1.65 9.60 -2.51
N ALA A 126 1.23 10.48 -1.61
CA ALA A 126 0.53 10.09 -0.39
C ALA A 126 -0.85 9.48 -0.67
N TRP A 127 -1.58 9.94 -1.69
CA TRP A 127 -2.84 9.30 -2.10
C TRP A 127 -2.64 7.90 -2.70
N LEU A 128 -1.51 7.67 -3.38
CA LEU A 128 -1.24 6.43 -4.13
C LEU A 128 -0.29 5.46 -3.42
N HIS A 129 0.19 5.77 -2.21
CA HIS A 129 1.17 4.95 -1.48
C HIS A 129 0.75 3.48 -1.36
N ASP A 130 -0.55 3.27 -1.17
CA ASP A 130 -1.16 1.97 -0.97
C ASP A 130 -1.90 1.40 -2.19
N CYS A 131 -1.75 1.99 -3.38
CA CYS A 131 -2.48 1.53 -4.56
C CYS A 131 -2.17 0.07 -4.97
N GLY A 132 -1.02 -0.46 -4.55
CA GLY A 132 -0.66 -1.87 -4.71
C GLY A 132 -1.51 -2.85 -3.89
N LYS A 133 -2.27 -2.40 -2.88
CA LYS A 133 -3.18 -3.24 -2.09
C LYS A 133 -4.27 -3.90 -2.95
N ILE A 134 -4.57 -3.36 -4.13
CA ILE A 134 -5.58 -3.89 -5.05
C ILE A 134 -5.39 -5.38 -5.40
N VAL A 135 -4.13 -5.84 -5.49
CA VAL A 135 -3.80 -7.23 -5.85
C VAL A 135 -3.68 -8.18 -4.64
N ILE A 136 -3.82 -7.66 -3.42
CA ILE A 136 -3.72 -8.47 -2.21
C ILE A 136 -5.10 -9.10 -1.92
N PRO A 137 -5.17 -10.42 -1.66
CA PRO A 137 -6.42 -11.05 -1.24
C PRO A 137 -6.88 -10.52 0.12
N GLU A 138 -8.18 -10.27 0.26
CA GLU A 138 -8.78 -9.76 1.51
C GLU A 138 -8.50 -10.68 2.70
N TYR A 139 -8.60 -12.00 2.51
CA TYR A 139 -8.33 -12.97 3.56
C TYR A 139 -6.87 -13.01 4.04
N VAL A 140 -5.94 -12.42 3.30
CA VAL A 140 -4.54 -12.25 3.73
C VAL A 140 -4.38 -10.92 4.46
N MET A 141 -4.99 -9.86 3.94
CA MET A 141 -4.93 -8.51 4.51
C MET A 141 -5.60 -8.44 5.88
N ASP A 142 -6.78 -9.06 6.00
CA ASP A 142 -7.66 -9.01 7.16
C ASP A 142 -7.61 -10.32 7.98
N LYS A 143 -6.57 -11.14 7.80
CA LYS A 143 -6.49 -12.50 8.35
C LYS A 143 -6.57 -12.50 9.88
N ALA A 144 -7.71 -12.92 10.42
CA ALA A 144 -8.01 -12.91 11.84
C ALA A 144 -7.58 -14.19 12.56
N VAL A 145 -7.52 -15.33 11.85
CA VAL A 145 -7.10 -16.63 12.41
C VAL A 145 -6.14 -17.38 11.51
N LYS A 146 -5.28 -18.26 12.06
CA LYS A 146 -4.19 -18.92 11.35
C LYS A 146 -4.64 -19.76 10.14
N LEU A 147 -5.79 -20.42 10.22
CA LEU A 147 -6.32 -21.29 9.17
C LEU A 147 -7.29 -20.58 8.20
N GLU A 148 -7.42 -19.26 8.30
CA GLU A 148 -8.28 -18.48 7.42
C GLU A 148 -7.71 -18.40 6.01
N THR A 149 -8.61 -18.63 5.06
CA THR A 149 -8.44 -18.37 3.63
C THR A 149 -9.70 -17.63 3.18
N ILE A 150 -10.30 -17.96 2.04
CA ILE A 150 -11.65 -17.46 1.69
C ILE A 150 -12.68 -17.79 2.80
N TYR A 151 -12.46 -18.90 3.51
CA TYR A 151 -13.16 -19.24 4.75
C TYR A 151 -12.19 -19.82 5.79
N ASN A 152 -12.67 -19.98 7.03
CA ASN A 152 -11.92 -20.57 8.12
C ASN A 152 -11.88 -22.10 8.02
N ARG A 153 -10.71 -22.66 7.71
CA ARG A 153 -10.54 -24.11 7.50
C ARG A 153 -10.53 -24.94 8.80
N ILE A 154 -10.67 -24.30 9.97
CA ILE A 154 -10.90 -25.02 11.24
C ILE A 154 -12.13 -25.93 11.17
N HIS A 155 -13.12 -25.60 10.34
CA HIS A 155 -14.34 -26.39 10.18
C HIS A 155 -14.07 -27.75 9.53
N GLU A 156 -13.08 -27.85 8.63
CA GLU A 156 -12.66 -29.13 8.06
C GLU A 156 -11.99 -30.01 9.12
N ILE A 157 -11.11 -29.41 9.93
CA ILE A 157 -10.47 -30.10 11.05
C ILE A 157 -11.54 -30.56 12.04
N ARG A 158 -12.49 -29.68 12.41
CA ARG A 158 -13.62 -30.03 13.28
C ARG A 158 -14.39 -31.22 12.74
N MET A 159 -14.71 -31.25 11.45
CA MET A 159 -15.40 -32.37 10.83
C MET A 159 -14.62 -33.69 10.99
N ARG A 160 -13.29 -33.68 10.89
CA ARG A 160 -12.47 -34.88 11.13
C ARG A 160 -12.49 -35.31 12.60
N PHE A 161 -12.52 -34.37 13.55
CA PHE A 161 -12.73 -34.68 14.97
C PHE A 161 -14.11 -35.31 15.22
N GLU A 162 -15.17 -34.81 14.58
CA GLU A 162 -16.53 -35.41 14.65
C GLU A 162 -16.54 -36.84 14.10
N VAL A 163 -15.81 -37.11 13.01
CA VAL A 163 -15.66 -38.46 12.45
C VAL A 163 -14.93 -39.38 13.43
N VAL A 164 -13.82 -38.92 14.04
CA VAL A 164 -13.10 -39.71 15.05
C VAL A 164 -13.96 -39.98 16.27
N TYR A 165 -14.77 -39.02 16.72
CA TYR A 165 -15.72 -39.23 17.81
C TYR A 165 -16.70 -40.38 17.48
N ARG A 166 -17.25 -40.37 16.27
CA ARG A 166 -18.15 -41.44 15.79
C ARG A 166 -17.44 -42.78 15.66
N ASP A 167 -16.17 -42.80 15.24
CA ASP A 167 -15.37 -44.02 15.18
C ASP A 167 -15.13 -44.62 16.58
N LEU A 168 -14.91 -43.78 17.60
CA LEU A 168 -14.80 -44.21 18.99
C LEU A 168 -16.12 -44.80 19.51
N GLU A 169 -17.25 -44.19 19.17
CA GLU A 169 -18.58 -44.70 19.54
C GLU A 169 -18.84 -46.08 18.89
N ILE A 170 -18.53 -46.21 17.60
CA ILE A 170 -18.65 -47.48 16.87
C ILE A 170 -17.74 -48.55 17.49
N GLU A 171 -16.51 -48.19 17.89
CA GLU A 171 -15.60 -49.13 18.54
C GLU A 171 -16.11 -49.54 19.93
N ALA A 172 -16.62 -48.61 20.73
CA ALA A 172 -17.25 -48.93 22.02
C ALA A 172 -18.40 -49.94 21.85
N LEU A 173 -19.30 -49.71 20.89
CA LEU A 173 -20.39 -50.64 20.59
C LEU A 173 -19.88 -52.00 20.13
N LYS A 174 -18.85 -52.04 19.28
CA LYS A 174 -18.22 -53.30 18.83
C LYS A 174 -17.58 -54.08 19.98
N ARG A 175 -16.89 -53.39 20.91
CA ARG A 175 -16.28 -54.00 22.11
C ARG A 175 -17.34 -54.61 23.02
N LYS A 176 -18.45 -53.91 23.26
CA LYS A 176 -19.60 -54.44 24.01
C LYS A 176 -20.21 -55.66 23.32
N LEU A 177 -20.37 -55.63 21.98
CA LEU A 177 -20.89 -56.77 21.22
C LEU A 177 -19.97 -58.00 21.23
N LYS A 178 -18.64 -57.80 21.38
CA LYS A 178 -17.66 -58.89 21.56
C LYS A 178 -17.69 -59.51 22.96
N GLY A 179 -18.48 -58.98 23.88
CA GLY A 179 -18.61 -59.49 25.25
C GLY A 179 -17.65 -58.87 26.25
N GLU A 180 -17.00 -57.74 25.93
CA GLU A 180 -16.24 -56.97 26.92
C GLU A 180 -17.17 -56.34 27.97
N ASN A 181 -16.65 -56.10 29.18
CA ASN A 181 -17.42 -55.53 30.27
C ASN A 181 -17.98 -54.13 29.88
N PRO A 182 -19.32 -53.94 29.83
CA PRO A 182 -19.90 -52.67 29.42
C PRO A 182 -19.43 -51.47 30.24
N GLU A 183 -19.22 -51.63 31.55
CA GLU A 183 -18.77 -50.55 32.44
C GLU A 183 -17.34 -50.09 32.10
N GLU A 184 -16.44 -51.03 31.82
CA GLU A 184 -15.05 -50.72 31.42
C GLU A 184 -15.00 -50.05 30.04
N VAL A 185 -15.86 -50.49 29.11
CA VAL A 185 -15.96 -49.88 27.78
C VAL A 185 -16.54 -48.48 27.85
N ASP A 186 -17.56 -48.24 28.70
CA ASP A 186 -18.14 -46.92 28.91
C ASP A 186 -17.17 -45.95 29.56
N LEU A 187 -16.39 -46.41 30.55
CA LEU A 187 -15.33 -45.60 31.14
C LEU A 187 -14.26 -45.23 30.10
N TRP A 188 -13.76 -46.20 29.34
CA TRP A 188 -12.79 -45.96 28.27
C TRP A 188 -13.32 -44.97 27.21
N PHE A 189 -14.58 -45.14 26.78
CA PHE A 189 -15.20 -44.25 25.79
C PHE A 189 -15.31 -42.82 26.33
N SER A 190 -15.73 -42.66 27.60
CA SER A 190 -15.78 -41.35 28.25
C SER A 190 -14.40 -40.69 28.34
N GLU A 191 -13.36 -41.43 28.72
CA GLU A 191 -11.99 -40.91 28.81
C GLU A 191 -11.44 -40.48 27.43
N GLU A 192 -11.60 -41.31 26.40
CA GLU A 192 -11.08 -41.01 25.06
C GLU A 192 -11.85 -39.88 24.36
N THR A 193 -13.16 -39.78 24.58
CA THR A 193 -13.97 -38.68 24.04
C THR A 193 -13.69 -37.35 24.72
N GLU A 194 -13.46 -37.35 26.04
CA GLU A 194 -13.08 -36.13 26.75
C GLU A 194 -11.70 -35.65 26.31
N LYS A 195 -10.73 -36.55 26.19
CA LYS A 195 -9.42 -36.25 25.61
C LYS A 195 -9.52 -35.68 24.20
N LEU A 196 -10.39 -36.24 23.35
CA LEU A 196 -10.59 -35.74 21.98
C LEU A 196 -11.15 -34.30 21.96
N LYS A 197 -12.04 -33.95 22.90
CA LYS A 197 -12.54 -32.56 23.05
C LYS A 197 -11.43 -31.62 23.49
N GLU A 198 -10.65 -32.00 24.51
CA GLU A 198 -9.50 -31.21 24.98
C GLU A 198 -8.46 -30.99 23.86
N GLU A 199 -8.22 -32.00 23.04
CA GLU A 199 -7.37 -31.91 21.85
C GLU A 199 -7.93 -30.91 20.84
N PHE A 200 -9.23 -30.92 20.56
CA PHE A 200 -9.86 -29.95 19.65
C PHE A 200 -9.83 -28.53 20.21
N GLU A 201 -10.15 -28.34 21.48
CA GLU A 201 -10.11 -27.03 22.16
C GLU A 201 -8.71 -26.42 22.09
N PHE A 202 -7.68 -27.25 22.27
CA PHE A 202 -6.30 -26.83 22.09
C PHE A 202 -6.03 -26.33 20.65
N ILE A 203 -6.48 -27.06 19.62
CA ILE A 203 -6.34 -26.65 18.21
C ILE A 203 -7.12 -25.37 17.92
N ALA A 204 -8.34 -25.24 18.45
CA ALA A 204 -9.17 -24.05 18.29
C ALA A 204 -8.50 -22.81 18.90
N ARG A 205 -7.91 -22.93 20.09
CA ARG A 205 -7.12 -21.86 20.74
C ARG A 205 -5.91 -21.48 19.89
N MET A 206 -5.15 -22.46 19.39
CA MET A 206 -3.99 -22.18 18.53
C MET A 206 -4.38 -21.41 17.26
N ASN A 207 -5.56 -21.69 16.69
CA ASN A 207 -6.04 -21.02 15.48
C ASN A 207 -6.27 -19.52 15.68
N ILE A 208 -6.66 -19.07 16.88
CA ILE A 208 -6.93 -17.65 17.17
C ILE A 208 -5.65 -16.80 17.01
N GLY A 209 -4.48 -17.33 17.41
CA GLY A 209 -3.19 -16.65 17.18
C GLY A 209 -2.88 -15.45 18.08
N ASN A 210 -3.63 -15.27 19.18
CA ASN A 210 -3.36 -14.23 20.19
C ASN A 210 -2.19 -14.58 21.10
N ASP A 211 -2.03 -15.86 21.43
CA ASP A 211 -0.98 -16.35 22.33
C ASP A 211 0.31 -16.65 21.57
N PHE A 212 1.44 -16.47 22.25
CA PHE A 212 2.72 -17.00 21.75
C PHE A 212 2.70 -18.52 21.78
N VAL A 213 3.06 -19.14 20.66
CA VAL A 213 3.15 -20.60 20.55
C VAL A 213 4.59 -21.04 20.80
N ASP A 214 4.80 -21.78 21.89
CA ASP A 214 6.10 -22.32 22.26
C ASP A 214 6.39 -23.69 21.62
N ASP A 215 7.59 -24.23 21.83
CA ASP A 215 7.98 -25.51 21.25
C ASP A 215 7.20 -26.69 21.84
N LYS A 216 6.69 -26.59 23.08
CA LYS A 216 5.87 -27.63 23.71
C LYS A 216 4.48 -27.68 23.09
N ASP A 217 3.89 -26.53 22.78
CA ASP A 217 2.64 -26.42 22.04
C ASP A 217 2.78 -27.03 20.64
N ILE A 218 3.89 -26.78 19.95
CA ILE A 218 4.18 -27.37 18.63
C ILE A 218 4.32 -28.90 18.73
N GLU A 219 4.99 -29.41 19.77
CA GLU A 219 5.08 -30.85 20.01
C GLU A 219 3.72 -31.46 20.29
N LYS A 220 2.87 -30.82 21.11
CA LYS A 220 1.50 -31.26 21.38
C LYS A 220 0.67 -31.26 20.09
N LEU A 221 0.73 -30.20 19.28
CA LEU A 221 0.10 -30.11 17.96
C LEU A 221 0.51 -31.29 17.06
N LYS A 222 1.80 -31.60 16.98
CA LYS A 222 2.31 -32.72 16.17
C LYS A 222 1.80 -34.07 16.66
N LYS A 223 1.66 -34.27 17.98
CA LYS A 223 1.07 -35.49 18.53
C LYS A 223 -0.40 -35.63 18.12
N ILE A 224 -1.19 -34.58 18.27
CA ILE A 224 -2.62 -34.54 17.85
C ILE A 224 -2.73 -34.76 16.34
N ALA A 225 -1.89 -34.10 15.55
CA ALA A 225 -1.88 -34.21 14.09
C ALA A 225 -1.64 -35.65 13.62
N ASN A 226 -0.82 -36.43 14.32
CA ASN A 226 -0.51 -37.82 13.96
C ASN A 226 -1.62 -38.82 14.31
N ARG A 227 -2.70 -38.41 14.99
CA ARG A 227 -3.88 -39.28 15.18
C ARG A 227 -4.42 -39.68 13.80
N GLU A 228 -4.75 -40.95 13.65
CA GLU A 228 -5.23 -41.50 12.37
C GLU A 228 -6.75 -41.50 12.31
N TRP A 229 -7.31 -41.25 11.12
CA TRP A 229 -8.72 -41.46 10.81
C TRP A 229 -8.83 -42.14 9.44
N LEU A 230 -9.96 -42.79 9.16
CA LEU A 230 -10.14 -43.60 7.96
C LEU A 230 -10.94 -42.87 6.88
N ARG A 231 -10.33 -42.64 5.72
CA ARG A 231 -10.99 -42.02 4.56
C ARG A 231 -11.48 -43.08 3.57
N TYR A 232 -12.77 -43.03 3.26
CA TYR A 232 -13.43 -43.91 2.30
C TYR A 232 -13.66 -43.29 0.91
N PHE A 233 -13.69 -41.97 0.83
CA PHE A 233 -13.97 -41.25 -0.41
C PHE A 233 -12.70 -40.72 -1.05
N ASP A 234 -12.62 -40.80 -2.38
CA ASP A 234 -11.56 -40.17 -3.16
C ASP A 234 -11.67 -38.65 -3.04
N ASP A 235 -10.59 -38.01 -2.63
CA ASP A 235 -10.48 -36.58 -2.38
C ASP A 235 -9.91 -35.83 -3.59
N THR A 236 -9.76 -36.53 -4.72
CA THR A 236 -9.33 -35.98 -6.02
C THR A 236 -10.49 -35.76 -6.99
N ILE A 237 -11.63 -36.40 -6.74
CA ILE A 237 -12.85 -36.23 -7.53
C ILE A 237 -13.46 -34.86 -7.25
N GLY A 238 -13.73 -34.10 -8.31
CA GLY A 238 -14.31 -32.74 -8.22
C GLY A 238 -13.30 -31.60 -8.15
N LEU A 239 -11.99 -31.91 -8.17
CA LEU A 239 -10.94 -30.89 -8.21
C LEU A 239 -10.83 -30.22 -9.59
N SER A 240 -10.44 -28.95 -9.59
CA SER A 240 -10.07 -28.21 -10.81
C SER A 240 -8.76 -28.72 -11.40
N GLU A 241 -8.49 -28.40 -12.67
CA GLU A 241 -7.23 -28.77 -13.34
C GLU A 241 -6.00 -28.14 -12.64
N ASP A 242 -6.15 -26.92 -12.13
CA ASP A 242 -5.12 -26.25 -11.34
C ASP A 242 -4.82 -27.01 -10.03
N GLU A 243 -5.83 -27.47 -9.32
CA GLU A 243 -5.65 -28.29 -8.11
C GLU A 243 -5.04 -29.65 -8.41
N LYS A 244 -5.50 -30.33 -9.48
CA LYS A 244 -4.96 -31.62 -9.92
C LYS A 244 -3.47 -31.53 -10.25
N SER A 245 -3.04 -30.42 -10.86
CA SER A 245 -1.62 -30.21 -11.21
C SER A 245 -0.68 -30.22 -10.00
N ARG A 246 -1.20 -29.97 -8.79
CA ARG A 246 -0.44 -29.97 -7.53
C ARG A 246 -0.45 -31.31 -6.80
N ILE A 247 -1.23 -32.28 -7.25
CA ILE A 247 -1.33 -33.60 -6.61
C ILE A 247 -0.14 -34.45 -7.05
N SER A 248 0.50 -35.11 -6.09
CA SER A 248 1.59 -36.01 -6.41
C SER A 248 1.09 -37.32 -7.02
N GLU A 249 1.91 -37.98 -7.85
CA GLU A 249 1.59 -39.31 -8.37
C GLU A 249 1.32 -40.34 -7.26
N GLU A 250 1.96 -40.16 -6.09
CA GLU A 250 1.78 -40.99 -4.90
C GLU A 250 0.35 -40.87 -4.37
N GLU A 251 -0.18 -39.63 -4.29
CA GLU A 251 -1.55 -39.35 -3.85
C GLU A 251 -2.59 -39.92 -4.82
N LEU A 252 -2.33 -39.88 -6.13
CA LEU A 252 -3.23 -40.45 -7.16
C LEU A 252 -3.29 -41.98 -7.13
N LYS A 253 -2.28 -42.66 -6.57
CA LYS A 253 -2.18 -44.13 -6.51
C LYS A 253 -2.72 -44.71 -5.21
N VAL A 254 -3.24 -43.89 -4.30
CA VAL A 254 -3.75 -44.33 -2.99
C VAL A 254 -4.98 -45.21 -3.18
N LYS A 255 -4.97 -46.40 -2.56
CA LYS A 255 -6.12 -47.31 -2.53
C LYS A 255 -7.00 -47.02 -1.32
N LEU A 256 -8.31 -46.94 -1.56
CA LEU A 256 -9.31 -46.72 -0.52
C LEU A 256 -9.81 -48.06 0.07
N PRO A 257 -10.19 -48.10 1.36
CA PRO A 257 -10.06 -47.03 2.35
C PRO A 257 -8.60 -46.86 2.81
N VAL A 258 -8.21 -45.62 3.12
CA VAL A 258 -6.85 -45.27 3.54
C VAL A 258 -6.86 -44.59 4.91
N LYS A 259 -5.86 -44.89 5.75
CA LYS A 259 -5.64 -44.16 7.00
C LYS A 259 -4.90 -42.86 6.73
N GLU A 260 -5.46 -41.75 7.17
CA GLU A 260 -4.83 -40.43 7.07
C GLU A 260 -4.61 -39.82 8.45
N LYS A 261 -3.65 -38.90 8.51
CA LYS A 261 -3.42 -38.07 9.69
C LYS A 261 -4.58 -37.07 9.87
N LEU A 262 -4.89 -36.76 11.13
CA LEU A 262 -5.98 -35.85 11.49
C LEU A 262 -5.73 -34.44 10.96
N LEU A 263 -4.47 -33.99 11.06
CA LEU A 263 -3.98 -32.76 10.44
C LEU A 263 -2.81 -33.08 9.52
N SER A 264 -2.73 -32.40 8.38
CA SER A 264 -1.73 -32.70 7.36
C SER A 264 -1.18 -31.48 6.60
N ASP A 265 0.12 -31.56 6.30
CA ASP A 265 0.82 -30.66 5.39
C ASP A 265 1.09 -31.42 4.08
N LYS A 266 0.08 -31.53 3.21
CA LYS A 266 0.19 -32.24 1.92
C LYS A 266 0.98 -31.40 0.90
N LYS A 267 1.64 -32.05 -0.06
CA LYS A 267 2.35 -31.36 -1.17
C LYS A 267 1.43 -30.40 -1.93
N ARG A 268 0.17 -30.80 -2.13
CA ARG A 268 -0.85 -29.98 -2.79
C ARG A 268 -1.28 -28.72 -2.04
N HIS A 269 -0.96 -28.60 -0.74
CA HIS A 269 -1.22 -27.38 0.04
C HIS A 269 -0.22 -26.26 -0.28
N ILE A 270 0.87 -26.57 -1.00
CA ILE A 270 1.90 -25.61 -1.36
C ILE A 270 1.63 -25.10 -2.77
N VAL A 271 1.44 -23.78 -2.89
CA VAL A 271 1.34 -23.10 -4.18
C VAL A 271 2.68 -22.44 -4.47
N LYS A 272 3.37 -22.88 -5.53
CA LYS A 272 4.68 -22.32 -5.89
C LYS A 272 4.54 -20.95 -6.54
N ARG A 273 5.52 -20.07 -6.28
CA ARG A 273 5.63 -18.80 -6.98
C ARG A 273 6.22 -19.02 -8.37
N SER A 274 5.75 -18.27 -9.37
CA SER A 274 6.30 -18.34 -10.72
C SER A 274 7.72 -17.77 -10.78
N LYS A 275 8.55 -18.28 -11.69
CA LYS A 275 9.88 -17.70 -11.91
C LYS A 275 9.78 -16.31 -12.52
N GLU A 276 8.78 -16.08 -13.38
CA GLU A 276 8.55 -14.76 -13.98
C GLU A 276 8.27 -13.70 -12.91
N ASP A 277 7.48 -14.01 -11.86
CA ASP A 277 7.23 -13.07 -10.76
C ASP A 277 8.52 -12.67 -10.03
N ILE A 278 9.39 -13.64 -9.75
CA ILE A 278 10.65 -13.39 -9.04
C ILE A 278 11.57 -12.50 -9.89
N GLU A 279 11.67 -12.77 -11.18
CA GLU A 279 12.47 -11.96 -12.10
C GLU A 279 11.90 -10.55 -12.28
N ASP A 280 10.57 -10.43 -12.35
CA ASP A 280 9.86 -9.15 -12.43
C ASP A 280 10.13 -8.28 -11.19
N PHE A 281 10.06 -8.85 -9.99
CA PHE A 281 10.43 -8.11 -8.77
C PHE A 281 11.87 -7.63 -8.77
N LYS A 282 12.81 -8.48 -9.22
CA LYS A 282 14.22 -8.09 -9.34
C LYS A 282 14.43 -6.93 -10.31
N LYS A 283 13.68 -6.87 -11.42
CA LYS A 283 13.75 -5.75 -12.38
C LYS A 283 13.35 -4.41 -11.76
N HIS A 284 12.44 -4.41 -10.79
CA HIS A 284 12.00 -3.20 -10.07
C HIS A 284 12.84 -2.88 -8.81
N GLY A 285 13.99 -3.55 -8.64
CA GLY A 285 14.94 -3.25 -7.56
C GLY A 285 14.59 -3.83 -6.19
N VAL A 286 13.68 -4.81 -6.13
CA VAL A 286 13.28 -5.45 -4.87
C VAL A 286 14.45 -6.22 -4.25
N LYS A 287 14.76 -5.94 -2.98
CA LYS A 287 15.83 -6.58 -2.20
C LYS A 287 15.34 -7.37 -0.98
N MET A 288 14.05 -7.31 -0.67
CA MET A 288 13.47 -8.18 0.38
C MET A 288 13.55 -9.66 0.00
N GLU A 289 13.54 -10.53 1.00
CA GLU A 289 13.58 -11.97 0.79
C GLU A 289 12.24 -12.43 0.17
N ILE A 290 12.31 -13.02 -1.02
CA ILE A 290 11.13 -13.51 -1.74
C ILE A 290 10.97 -15.01 -1.42
N PRO A 291 9.88 -15.43 -0.75
CA PRO A 291 9.63 -16.84 -0.50
C PRO A 291 9.49 -17.64 -1.80
N GLU A 292 9.99 -18.87 -1.82
CA GLU A 292 9.84 -19.81 -2.94
C GLU A 292 8.37 -20.10 -3.25
N ASN A 293 7.55 -20.17 -2.21
CA ASN A 293 6.12 -20.44 -2.33
C ASN A 293 5.33 -19.14 -2.37
N LEU A 294 4.26 -19.13 -3.16
CA LEU A 294 3.27 -18.07 -3.16
C LEU A 294 2.32 -18.19 -1.96
N TYR A 295 1.92 -19.42 -1.63
CA TYR A 295 1.11 -19.75 -0.46
C TYR A 295 1.48 -21.11 0.09
N ASN A 296 1.33 -21.28 1.41
CA ASN A 296 1.41 -22.58 2.06
C ASN A 296 0.20 -22.78 2.97
N TYR A 297 -0.71 -23.64 2.54
CA TYR A 297 -1.96 -23.93 3.23
C TYR A 297 -1.87 -25.11 4.19
N GLY A 298 -0.67 -25.63 4.50
CA GLY A 298 -0.48 -26.72 5.45
C GLY A 298 -1.12 -26.44 6.82
N GLU A 299 -1.91 -27.37 7.35
CA GLU A 299 -2.66 -27.17 8.59
C GLU A 299 -1.74 -27.07 9.81
N VAL A 300 -0.77 -27.99 9.89
CA VAL A 300 0.22 -27.99 10.98
C VAL A 300 1.16 -26.81 10.80
N TYR A 301 1.57 -26.52 9.57
CA TYR A 301 2.39 -25.36 9.24
C TYR A 301 1.78 -24.04 9.73
N ASN A 302 0.50 -23.79 9.38
CA ASN A 302 -0.21 -22.57 9.76
C ASN A 302 -0.41 -22.51 11.29
N LEU A 303 -0.84 -23.60 11.93
CA LEU A 303 -1.04 -23.60 13.39
C LEU A 303 0.27 -23.40 14.19
N SER A 304 1.40 -23.84 13.64
CA SER A 304 2.73 -23.73 14.25
C SER A 304 3.35 -22.32 14.21
N ILE A 305 2.67 -21.32 13.63
CA ILE A 305 3.17 -19.93 13.64
C ILE A 305 3.34 -19.46 15.09
N LYS A 306 4.55 -19.05 15.45
CA LYS A 306 4.90 -18.67 16.85
C LYS A 306 4.23 -17.39 17.32
N LYS A 307 4.03 -16.42 16.44
CA LYS A 307 3.47 -15.10 16.76
C LYS A 307 2.56 -14.61 15.64
N GLY A 308 1.33 -14.23 15.98
CA GLY A 308 0.34 -13.75 15.02
C GLY A 308 -0.27 -14.85 14.16
N THR A 309 -0.90 -14.45 13.06
CA THR A 309 -1.74 -15.32 12.22
C THR A 309 -1.17 -15.59 10.83
N LEU A 310 -0.14 -14.85 10.42
CA LEU A 310 0.38 -14.84 9.06
C LEU A 310 1.60 -15.76 8.90
N THR A 311 1.59 -16.56 7.85
CA THR A 311 2.75 -17.32 7.37
C THR A 311 3.80 -16.39 6.76
N LYS A 312 5.02 -16.89 6.50
CA LYS A 312 6.05 -16.10 5.81
C LYS A 312 5.61 -15.70 4.40
N GLU A 313 4.88 -16.57 3.71
CA GLU A 313 4.32 -16.31 2.39
C GLU A 313 3.26 -15.19 2.44
N GLU A 314 2.41 -15.20 3.45
CA GLU A 314 1.37 -14.17 3.65
C GLU A 314 1.97 -12.83 4.10
N ILE A 315 2.97 -12.82 4.98
CA ILE A 315 3.72 -11.60 5.34
C ILE A 315 4.32 -10.98 4.08
N PHE A 316 5.01 -11.78 3.27
CA PHE A 316 5.54 -11.29 2.00
C PHE A 316 4.42 -10.80 1.08
N LYS A 317 3.27 -11.49 1.05
CA LYS A 317 2.15 -11.07 0.22
C LYS A 317 1.62 -9.70 0.65
N ILE A 318 1.53 -9.42 1.94
CA ILE A 318 1.22 -8.06 2.43
C ILE A 318 2.29 -7.08 1.96
N GLN A 319 3.58 -7.36 2.20
CA GLN A 319 4.69 -6.48 1.79
C GLN A 319 4.78 -6.27 0.26
N GLU A 320 4.28 -7.22 -0.52
CA GLU A 320 4.21 -7.16 -1.98
C GLU A 320 3.40 -5.93 -2.46
N HIS A 321 2.50 -5.36 -1.64
CA HIS A 321 1.76 -4.16 -2.04
C HIS A 321 2.70 -3.00 -2.40
N ALA A 322 3.80 -2.78 -1.66
CA ALA A 322 4.74 -1.70 -1.96
C ALA A 322 5.44 -1.92 -3.31
N VAL A 323 5.79 -3.17 -3.63
CA VAL A 323 6.33 -3.55 -4.95
C VAL A 323 5.32 -3.28 -6.06
N ARG A 324 4.04 -3.61 -5.80
CA ARG A 324 2.96 -3.44 -6.76
C ARG A 324 2.63 -1.96 -6.97
N THR A 325 2.67 -1.15 -5.92
CA THR A 325 2.60 0.32 -5.98
C THR A 325 3.68 0.84 -6.93
N ILE A 326 4.96 0.50 -6.69
CA ILE A 326 6.07 0.93 -7.56
C ILE A 326 5.81 0.53 -9.02
N LYS A 327 5.49 -0.74 -9.26
CA LYS A 327 5.28 -1.26 -10.62
C LYS A 327 4.10 -0.60 -11.33
N MET A 328 3.02 -0.31 -10.62
CA MET A 328 1.86 0.37 -11.18
C MET A 328 2.18 1.83 -11.52
N LEU A 329 2.86 2.54 -10.62
CA LEU A 329 3.16 3.95 -10.78
C LEU A 329 4.28 4.19 -11.81
N GLU A 330 5.32 3.34 -11.88
CA GLU A 330 6.39 3.42 -12.91
C GLU A 330 5.87 3.20 -14.34
N ARG A 331 4.66 2.64 -14.51
CA ARG A 331 4.01 2.49 -15.82
C ARG A 331 3.22 3.72 -16.26
N LEU A 332 2.92 4.63 -15.32
CA LEU A 332 2.17 5.84 -15.65
C LEU A 332 3.11 6.87 -16.28
N PRO A 333 2.68 7.54 -17.37
CA PRO A 333 3.48 8.57 -18.03
C PRO A 333 3.41 9.88 -17.23
N PHE A 334 4.03 9.90 -16.04
CA PHE A 334 4.08 11.10 -15.22
C PHE A 334 4.86 12.22 -15.94
N PRO A 335 4.34 13.46 -15.94
CA PRO A 335 5.12 14.62 -16.35
C PRO A 335 6.30 14.88 -15.40
N ASP A 336 7.25 15.70 -15.83
CA ASP A 336 8.52 15.93 -15.11
C ASP A 336 8.34 16.44 -13.66
N ASP A 337 7.24 17.15 -13.41
CA ASP A 337 6.84 17.69 -12.11
C ASP A 337 6.22 16.64 -11.16
N LEU A 338 5.91 15.43 -11.65
CA LEU A 338 5.37 14.30 -10.88
C LEU A 338 6.26 13.05 -10.94
N LYS A 339 7.47 13.16 -11.48
CA LYS A 339 8.34 12.00 -11.77
C LYS A 339 8.75 11.21 -10.52
N ASN A 340 8.72 11.81 -9.33
CA ASN A 340 9.12 11.16 -8.08
C ASN A 340 7.95 10.48 -7.36
N VAL A 341 6.71 10.59 -7.86
CA VAL A 341 5.54 9.92 -7.29
C VAL A 341 5.79 8.43 -7.01
N PRO A 342 6.34 7.62 -7.95
CA PRO A 342 6.62 6.20 -7.70
C PRO A 342 7.63 5.97 -6.57
N LEU A 343 8.64 6.85 -6.45
CA LEU A 343 9.67 6.74 -5.42
C LEU A 343 9.10 7.09 -4.04
N TYR A 344 8.38 8.21 -3.92
CA TYR A 344 7.79 8.65 -2.66
C TYR A 344 6.75 7.64 -2.16
N ALA A 345 5.83 7.24 -3.03
CA ALA A 345 4.79 6.25 -2.73
C ALA A 345 5.38 4.86 -2.46
N GLY A 346 6.43 4.45 -3.18
CA GLY A 346 7.03 3.12 -3.03
C GLY A 346 7.94 2.94 -1.81
N ALA A 347 8.46 4.03 -1.25
CA ALA A 347 9.46 3.99 -0.18
C ALA A 347 8.91 4.27 1.23
N HIS A 348 7.59 4.39 1.41
CA HIS A 348 6.98 4.72 2.72
C HIS A 348 7.13 3.60 3.78
N HIS A 349 7.55 2.40 3.39
CA HIS A 349 7.89 1.29 4.28
C HIS A 349 9.40 1.00 4.36
N GLU A 350 10.22 1.84 3.74
CA GLU A 350 11.67 1.81 3.94
C GLU A 350 12.01 2.40 5.31
N THR A 351 13.06 1.89 5.95
CA THR A 351 13.50 2.34 7.27
C THR A 351 14.95 2.82 7.20
N LEU A 352 15.32 3.81 8.01
CA LEU A 352 16.66 4.41 7.93
C LEU A 352 17.80 3.42 8.26
N ASP A 353 17.52 2.37 9.04
CA ASP A 353 18.43 1.27 9.35
C ASP A 353 18.59 0.24 8.20
N GLY A 354 17.82 0.35 7.12
CA GLY A 354 17.87 -0.54 5.96
C GLY A 354 17.17 -1.89 6.15
N THR A 355 16.39 -2.06 7.22
CA THR A 355 15.60 -3.28 7.47
C THR A 355 14.22 -3.28 6.80
N GLY A 356 13.78 -2.11 6.32
CA GLY A 356 12.51 -1.90 5.63
C GLY A 356 12.41 -2.55 4.26
N TYR A 357 11.35 -2.24 3.54
CA TYR A 357 11.02 -2.88 2.26
C TYR A 357 10.38 -1.87 1.29
N PRO A 358 10.39 -2.13 -0.03
CA PRO A 358 10.83 -3.35 -0.72
C PRO A 358 12.29 -3.38 -1.22
N ARG A 359 12.96 -2.23 -1.32
CA ARG A 359 14.31 -2.05 -1.88
C ARG A 359 15.41 -2.02 -0.81
N LYS A 360 15.06 -2.02 0.49
CA LYS A 360 16.01 -1.96 1.62
C LYS A 360 16.94 -0.76 1.49
N LEU A 361 16.35 0.41 1.27
CA LEU A 361 17.06 1.68 1.18
C LEU A 361 17.61 2.06 2.55
N LYS A 362 18.78 2.67 2.59
CA LYS A 362 19.41 3.16 3.83
C LYS A 362 19.22 4.66 3.99
N ASN A 363 19.60 5.18 5.16
CA ASN A 363 19.65 6.62 5.37
C ASN A 363 20.45 7.34 4.25
N GLY A 364 19.90 8.44 3.75
CA GLY A 364 20.43 9.19 2.60
C GLY A 364 19.87 8.74 1.24
N GLU A 365 19.41 7.50 1.11
CA GLU A 365 18.75 7.01 -0.12
C GLU A 365 17.23 7.24 -0.10
N ILE A 366 16.64 7.38 1.10
CA ILE A 366 15.20 7.63 1.28
C ILE A 366 14.95 9.15 1.24
N PRO A 367 14.19 9.68 0.26
CA PRO A 367 13.87 11.10 0.18
C PRO A 367 13.02 11.57 1.37
N ILE A 368 13.15 12.84 1.74
CA ILE A 368 12.38 13.46 2.83
C ILE A 368 10.86 13.26 2.66
N PRO A 369 10.24 13.45 1.48
CA PRO A 369 8.83 13.15 1.28
C PRO A 369 8.41 11.71 1.64
N ALA A 370 9.27 10.71 1.37
CA ALA A 370 8.99 9.32 1.74
C ALA A 370 9.12 9.10 3.26
N ARG A 371 10.09 9.75 3.92
CA ARG A 371 10.24 9.69 5.38
C ARG A 371 9.05 10.33 6.11
N ILE A 372 8.59 11.46 5.58
CA ILE A 372 7.37 12.16 6.04
C ILE A 372 6.16 11.24 5.89
N MET A 373 6.02 10.60 4.73
CA MET A 373 4.93 9.66 4.44
C MET A 373 4.94 8.46 5.40
N ALA A 374 6.11 7.90 5.70
CA ALA A 374 6.24 6.81 6.68
C ALA A 374 5.73 7.21 8.06
N ILE A 375 6.10 8.41 8.55
CA ILE A 375 5.61 8.94 9.84
C ILE A 375 4.09 9.14 9.80
N ALA A 376 3.59 9.75 8.73
CA ALA A 376 2.15 10.01 8.55
C ALA A 376 1.33 8.72 8.52
N ASP A 377 1.75 7.73 7.73
CA ASP A 377 1.11 6.42 7.60
C ASP A 377 1.07 5.67 8.94
N ILE A 378 2.22 5.55 9.62
CA ILE A 378 2.29 4.85 10.92
C ILE A 378 1.42 5.55 11.96
N PHE A 379 1.48 6.88 12.04
CA PHE A 379 0.71 7.63 13.03
C PHE A 379 -0.80 7.50 12.82
N GLU A 380 -1.24 7.64 11.57
CA GLU A 380 -2.64 7.44 11.17
C GLU A 380 -3.08 6.02 11.56
N ALA A 381 -2.32 5.00 11.16
CA ALA A 381 -2.64 3.60 11.38
C ALA A 381 -2.74 3.21 12.87
N LEU A 382 -1.96 3.87 13.75
CA LEU A 382 -1.98 3.63 15.20
C LEU A 382 -3.17 4.30 15.89
N THR A 383 -3.69 5.40 15.33
CA THR A 383 -4.72 6.24 15.96
C THR A 383 -6.12 6.03 15.38
N ALA A 384 -6.23 5.44 14.19
CA ALA A 384 -7.49 5.14 13.52
C ALA A 384 -8.40 4.20 14.33
N ASP A 385 -9.69 4.53 14.40
CA ASP A 385 -10.71 3.86 15.22
C ASP A 385 -11.56 2.83 14.46
N ASP A 386 -11.26 2.62 13.18
CA ASP A 386 -12.00 1.81 12.21
C ASP A 386 -11.52 0.35 12.12
N ARG A 387 -10.54 -0.06 12.94
CA ARG A 387 -10.03 -1.44 12.99
C ARG A 387 -10.74 -2.27 14.08
N PRO A 388 -11.66 -3.20 13.76
CA PRO A 388 -12.52 -3.87 14.73
C PRO A 388 -11.78 -4.87 15.63
N TYR A 389 -10.53 -5.21 15.30
CA TYR A 389 -9.73 -6.15 16.07
C TYR A 389 -8.80 -5.49 17.09
N LYS A 390 -8.72 -4.15 17.12
CA LYS A 390 -7.87 -3.42 18.07
C LYS A 390 -8.57 -2.17 18.58
N THR A 391 -8.59 -2.00 19.90
CA THR A 391 -8.94 -0.71 20.50
C THR A 391 -7.95 0.35 19.97
N PRO A 392 -8.45 1.46 19.42
CA PRO A 392 -7.57 2.52 18.92
C PRO A 392 -6.69 3.05 20.05
N LYS A 393 -5.44 3.38 19.73
CA LYS A 393 -4.50 3.86 20.74
C LYS A 393 -4.82 5.31 21.11
N LYS A 394 -4.44 5.65 22.34
CA LYS A 394 -4.39 7.05 22.77
C LYS A 394 -3.27 7.78 22.03
N LEU A 395 -3.36 9.11 21.99
CA LEU A 395 -2.39 9.96 21.32
C LEU A 395 -0.98 9.77 21.89
N SER A 396 -0.86 9.73 23.22
CA SER A 396 0.40 9.48 23.92
C SER A 396 1.04 8.14 23.58
N ASP A 397 0.23 7.09 23.42
CA ASP A 397 0.70 5.75 23.02
C ASP A 397 1.22 5.73 21.59
N ALA A 398 0.54 6.41 20.66
CA ALA A 398 0.99 6.51 19.27
C ALA A 398 2.32 7.26 19.18
N VAL A 399 2.45 8.38 19.89
CA VAL A 399 3.70 9.16 19.95
C VAL A 399 4.82 8.35 20.60
N ARG A 400 4.54 7.60 21.68
CA ARG A 400 5.53 6.74 22.34
C ARG A 400 6.05 5.67 21.38
N ILE A 401 5.18 5.00 20.61
CA ILE A 401 5.59 3.99 19.63
C ILE A 401 6.47 4.63 18.53
N LEU A 402 6.09 5.79 18.00
CA LEU A 402 6.92 6.52 17.04
C LEU A 402 8.29 6.88 17.64
N SER A 403 8.34 7.28 18.92
CA SER A 403 9.60 7.58 19.61
C SER A 403 10.50 6.34 19.74
N GLU A 404 9.94 5.16 20.02
CA GLU A 404 10.68 3.90 20.04
C GLU A 404 11.23 3.57 18.65
N MET A 405 10.43 3.77 17.60
CA MET A 405 10.89 3.59 16.20
C MET A 405 11.98 4.59 15.80
N ALA A 406 11.90 5.84 16.26
CA ALA A 406 12.94 6.85 16.03
C ALA A 406 14.25 6.49 16.75
N LYS A 407 14.18 5.99 18.00
CA LYS A 407 15.35 5.48 18.75
C LYS A 407 16.03 4.30 18.05
N GLU A 408 15.22 3.40 17.48
CA GLU A 408 15.71 2.25 16.71
C GLU A 408 16.22 2.65 15.32
N ASN A 409 16.25 3.94 14.98
CA ASN A 409 16.63 4.46 13.66
C ASN A 409 15.80 3.85 12.52
N LYS A 410 14.51 3.58 12.78
CA LYS A 410 13.56 3.11 11.75
C LYS A 410 12.95 4.29 11.00
N ILE A 411 12.55 5.32 11.73
CA ILE A 411 12.02 6.58 11.18
C ILE A 411 12.97 7.73 11.49
N ASP A 412 12.80 8.84 10.77
CA ASP A 412 13.62 10.03 10.93
C ASP A 412 13.31 10.77 12.23
N LYS A 413 14.30 10.80 13.15
CA LYS A 413 14.16 11.43 14.47
C LYS A 413 13.85 12.92 14.38
N ASP A 414 14.42 13.61 13.39
CA ASP A 414 14.29 15.06 13.27
C ASP A 414 12.93 15.43 12.71
N LEU A 415 12.42 14.66 11.73
CA LEU A 415 11.05 14.82 11.26
C LEU A 415 10.02 14.40 12.32
N PHE A 416 10.30 13.38 13.12
CA PHE A 416 9.46 13.01 14.26
C PHE A 416 9.37 14.15 15.29
N LEU A 417 10.50 14.75 15.67
CA LEU A 417 10.51 15.91 16.56
C LEU A 417 9.74 17.09 15.95
N LEU A 418 9.98 17.39 14.67
CA LEU A 418 9.25 18.45 13.98
C LEU A 418 7.73 18.19 13.97
N PHE A 419 7.31 16.93 13.77
CA PHE A 419 5.92 16.53 13.80
C PHE A 419 5.24 16.85 15.14
N LEU A 420 5.98 16.73 16.26
CA LEU A 420 5.52 17.11 17.59
C LEU A 420 5.57 18.64 17.81
N THR A 421 6.72 19.27 17.55
CA THR A 421 6.95 20.68 17.89
C THR A 421 6.14 21.65 17.04
N SER A 422 5.83 21.28 15.79
CA SER A 422 4.93 22.04 14.93
C SER A 422 3.44 21.94 15.32
N GLY A 423 3.09 20.97 16.17
CA GLY A 423 1.70 20.67 16.52
C GLY A 423 0.92 19.92 15.43
N ALA A 424 1.56 19.48 14.34
CA ALA A 424 0.90 18.76 13.25
C ALA A 424 0.14 17.51 13.72
N TYR A 425 0.71 16.74 14.65
CA TYR A 425 0.05 15.58 15.25
C TYR A 425 -1.24 15.94 16.01
N LEU A 426 -1.24 17.09 16.68
CA LEU A 426 -2.35 17.55 17.50
C LEU A 426 -3.45 18.18 16.64
N ASP A 427 -3.08 18.89 15.57
CA ASP A 427 -4.02 19.42 14.57
C ASP A 427 -4.82 18.27 13.93
N TYR A 428 -4.14 17.19 13.54
CA TYR A 428 -4.78 15.96 13.10
C TYR A 428 -5.69 15.36 14.18
N ALA A 429 -5.16 15.20 15.40
CA ALA A 429 -5.89 14.58 16.50
C ALA A 429 -7.21 15.30 16.79
N LYS A 430 -7.21 16.64 16.85
CA LYS A 430 -8.41 17.47 17.07
C LYS A 430 -9.45 17.34 15.96
N LYS A 431 -9.04 17.03 14.73
CA LYS A 431 -9.94 16.93 13.58
C LYS A 431 -10.55 15.54 13.42
N TYR A 432 -9.80 14.48 13.74
CA TYR A 432 -10.17 13.11 13.38
C TYR A 432 -10.32 12.14 14.55
N LEU A 433 -9.69 12.39 15.70
CA LEU A 433 -9.75 11.47 16.83
C LEU A 433 -10.88 11.82 17.78
N LYS A 434 -11.39 10.80 18.48
CA LYS A 434 -12.39 11.01 19.52
C LYS A 434 -11.76 11.73 20.72
N PRO A 435 -12.51 12.59 21.44
CA PRO A 435 -11.97 13.31 22.59
C PRO A 435 -11.30 12.41 23.63
N GLU A 436 -11.79 11.18 23.81
CA GLU A 436 -11.25 10.23 24.79
C GLU A 436 -9.89 9.64 24.38
N GLN A 437 -9.50 9.76 23.11
CA GLN A 437 -8.19 9.35 22.60
C GLN A 437 -7.12 10.44 22.77
N ILE A 438 -7.53 11.70 22.96
CA ILE A 438 -6.62 12.86 23.00
C ILE A 438 -6.19 13.09 24.45
N ASP A 439 -5.16 12.36 24.87
CA ASP A 439 -4.48 12.59 26.14
C ASP A 439 -3.22 13.47 25.98
N GLU A 440 -2.67 13.92 27.11
CA GLU A 440 -1.53 14.83 27.12
C GLU A 440 -0.26 14.14 26.60
N VAL A 441 0.47 14.85 25.75
CA VAL A 441 1.78 14.44 25.22
C VAL A 441 2.81 15.45 25.69
N ASP A 442 3.76 15.02 26.53
CA ASP A 442 4.88 15.86 26.97
C ASP A 442 5.91 16.00 25.83
N VAL A 443 5.72 17.02 24.99
CA VAL A 443 6.61 17.30 23.85
C VAL A 443 8.04 17.60 24.33
N LYS A 444 8.20 18.29 25.47
CA LYS A 444 9.52 18.66 26.00
C LYS A 444 10.34 17.44 26.36
N TYR A 445 9.71 16.42 26.93
CA TYR A 445 10.37 15.14 27.21
C TYR A 445 11.02 14.54 25.96
N TYR A 446 10.33 14.58 24.81
CA TYR A 446 10.88 14.07 23.56
C TYR A 446 11.95 15.00 22.97
N GLU A 447 11.80 16.33 23.08
CA GLU A 447 12.84 17.29 22.69
C GLU A 447 14.13 17.05 23.48
N GLU A 448 14.06 16.88 24.80
CA GLU A 448 15.21 16.59 25.65
C GLU A 448 15.84 15.23 25.31
N MET A 449 15.02 14.23 24.97
CA MET A 449 15.47 12.89 24.62
C MET A 449 16.25 12.83 23.30
N PHE A 450 15.91 13.65 22.32
CA PHE A 450 16.49 13.62 20.98
C PHE A 450 17.29 14.88 20.62
N GLY A 451 17.36 15.85 21.53
CA GLY A 451 17.98 17.17 21.36
C GLY A 451 19.50 17.22 21.43
N GLU A 452 20.16 16.06 21.60
CA GLU A 452 21.63 15.93 21.47
C GLU A 452 22.08 15.53 20.06
#